data_AF-A0A6H2A5Z1-F1
#
_entry.id   AF-A0A6H2A5Z1-F1
#
_cell.length_a   1.000
_cell.length_b   1.000
_cell.length_c   1.000
_cell.angle_alpha   90.00
_cell.angle_beta   90.00
_cell.angle_gamma   90.00
#
_symmetry.space_group_name_H-M   'P 1'
#
loop_
_entity.id
_entity.type
_entity.pdbx_description
1 polymer ?
#
loop_
_entity_poly.entity_id
_entity_poly.type
_entity_poly.pdbx_seq_one_letter_code
_entity_poly.pdbx_strand_id
1 'polypeptide(L)'
;MRTRQGFVSNSSSVSFTIYGVSLEEGEFPELFTSWGDPKEGFPKDSKLNTYAGSPYSGVIYVGREWCTIEDHETGLQFKKSVEADIRDFFGQDMNCRIWKEGYYNG
;
A
#
# COMPACT_ATOMS: atom_id res chain seq x y z
N MET A 1 -25.07 -17.24 -35.18
CA MET A 1 -24.37 -16.26 -34.33
C MET A 1 -24.41 -16.78 -32.90
N ARG A 2 -23.28 -17.18 -32.29
CA ARG A 2 -23.24 -17.66 -30.90
C ARG A 2 -23.00 -16.45 -29.99
N THR A 3 -24.02 -16.01 -29.28
CA THR A 3 -23.91 -14.99 -28.24
C THR A 3 -23.14 -15.58 -27.07
N ARG A 4 -21.89 -15.14 -26.87
CA ARG A 4 -21.17 -15.41 -25.63
C ARG A 4 -21.80 -14.54 -24.55
N GLN A 5 -22.56 -15.15 -23.64
CA GLN A 5 -22.86 -14.51 -22.36
C GLN A 5 -21.54 -14.49 -21.57
N GLY A 6 -20.73 -13.45 -21.80
CA GLY A 6 -19.62 -13.14 -20.92
C GLY A 6 -20.22 -12.90 -19.55
N PHE A 7 -19.93 -13.79 -18.62
CA PHE A 7 -20.22 -13.58 -17.21
C PHE A 7 -19.42 -12.34 -16.79
N VAL A 8 -20.07 -11.18 -16.77
CA VAL A 8 -19.50 -9.98 -16.16
C VAL A 8 -19.64 -10.22 -14.66
N SER A 9 -18.60 -10.80 -14.06
CA SER A 9 -18.45 -10.73 -12.62
C SER A 9 -18.24 -9.25 -12.30
N ASN A 10 -19.28 -8.61 -11.75
CA ASN A 10 -19.06 -7.47 -10.89
C ASN A 10 -18.37 -7.99 -9.62
N SER A 11 -17.07 -8.24 -9.72
CA SER A 11 -16.19 -8.34 -8.57
C SER A 11 -15.19 -7.22 -8.74
N SER A 12 -15.56 -6.02 -8.31
CA SER A 12 -14.61 -4.93 -8.08
C SER A 12 -13.85 -5.17 -6.77
N SER A 13 -13.44 -6.41 -6.51
CA SER A 13 -12.61 -6.79 -5.36
C SER A 13 -11.16 -6.71 -5.80
N VAL A 14 -10.60 -5.49 -5.84
CA VAL A 14 -9.16 -5.33 -6.07
C VAL A 14 -8.48 -5.62 -4.73
N SER A 15 -8.18 -6.90 -4.47
CA SER A 15 -7.28 -7.23 -3.36
C SER A 15 -5.88 -6.80 -3.77
N PHE A 16 -5.38 -5.71 -3.22
CA PHE A 16 -4.01 -5.29 -3.45
C PHE A 16 -3.11 -5.92 -2.39
N THR A 17 -2.01 -6.51 -2.86
CA THR A 17 -0.94 -7.00 -2.00
C THR A 17 0.12 -5.89 -1.95
N ILE A 18 0.36 -5.35 -0.76
CA ILE A 18 1.34 -4.28 -0.53
C ILE A 18 2.58 -4.87 0.13
N TYR A 19 3.76 -4.44 -0.28
CA TYR A 19 4.96 -4.60 0.55
C TYR A 19 5.26 -3.26 1.22
N GLY A 20 5.34 -3.25 2.54
CA GLY A 20 5.57 -2.02 3.28
C GLY A 20 5.33 -2.14 4.77
N VAL A 21 5.12 -1.00 5.42
CA VAL A 21 4.94 -0.87 6.86
C VAL A 21 3.49 -0.55 7.21
N SER A 22 2.99 -1.08 8.32
CA SER A 22 1.74 -0.64 8.94
C SER A 22 2.04 0.38 10.01
N LEU A 23 1.34 1.50 9.99
CA LEU A 23 1.42 2.53 11.02
C LEU A 23 0.10 2.56 11.76
N GLU A 24 0.16 2.47 13.08
CA GLU A 24 -0.98 2.77 13.94
C GLU A 24 -0.95 4.24 14.36
N GLU A 25 -2.12 4.85 14.57
CA GLU A 25 -2.26 6.27 14.93
C GLU A 25 -1.38 6.67 16.14
N GLY A 26 -1.16 5.75 17.09
CA GLY A 26 -0.35 6.00 18.28
C GLY A 26 1.17 5.95 18.07
N GLU A 27 1.66 5.35 16.97
CA GLU A 27 3.11 5.15 16.77
C GLU A 27 3.80 6.39 16.17
N PHE A 28 3.07 7.17 15.36
CA PHE A 28 3.63 8.32 14.64
C PHE A 28 2.76 9.58 14.71
N PRO A 29 2.37 10.05 15.91
CA PRO A 29 1.43 11.16 16.08
C PRO A 29 1.89 12.44 15.37
N GLU A 30 3.20 12.68 15.29
CA GLU A 30 3.78 13.84 14.59
C GLU A 30 3.59 13.78 13.07
N LEU A 31 3.66 12.58 12.47
CA LEU A 31 3.42 12.40 11.04
C LEU A 31 1.95 12.67 10.70
N PHE A 32 1.02 12.12 11.49
CA PHE A 32 -0.41 12.39 11.35
C PHE A 32 -0.75 13.88 11.54
N THR A 33 -0.05 14.56 12.47
CA THR A 33 -0.26 15.99 12.70
C THR A 33 0.33 16.85 11.56
N SER A 34 1.48 16.45 10.99
CA SER A 34 2.16 17.20 9.93
C SER A 34 1.54 17.01 8.54
N TRP A 35 0.98 15.83 8.26
CA TRP A 35 0.39 15.47 6.97
C TRP A 35 -1.07 15.89 6.84
N GLY A 36 -1.75 16.19 7.95
CA GLY A 36 -3.21 16.40 7.94
C GLY A 36 -3.92 15.07 7.68
N ASP A 37 -4.67 14.97 6.57
CA ASP A 37 -5.13 13.66 6.09
C ASP A 37 -3.93 12.92 5.49
N PRO A 38 -3.52 11.75 5.99
CA PRO A 38 -2.40 10.97 5.45
C PRO A 38 -2.57 10.58 3.97
N LYS A 39 -3.79 10.69 3.41
CA LYS A 39 -4.04 10.59 1.96
C LYS A 39 -3.56 11.82 1.16
N GLU A 40 -3.38 12.97 1.80
CA GLU A 40 -3.02 14.25 1.17
C GLU A 40 -1.61 14.73 1.50
N GLY A 41 -1.02 14.29 2.60
CA GLY A 41 0.30 14.75 3.07
C GLY A 41 1.51 13.94 2.62
N PHE A 42 1.33 12.88 1.83
CA PHE A 42 2.44 12.07 1.36
C PHE A 42 3.23 12.79 0.24
N PRO A 43 4.58 12.76 0.20
CA PRO A 43 5.34 13.45 -0.83
C PRO A 43 4.96 12.91 -2.21
N LYS A 44 4.47 13.80 -3.08
CA LYS A 44 4.06 13.47 -4.46
C LYS A 44 5.19 12.87 -5.30
N ASP A 45 6.44 13.08 -4.89
CA ASP A 45 7.64 12.58 -5.57
C ASP A 45 8.12 11.21 -5.04
N SER A 46 7.46 10.64 -4.02
CA SER A 46 7.79 9.30 -3.53
C SER A 46 7.15 8.22 -4.41
N LYS A 47 7.87 7.10 -4.58
CA LYS A 47 7.31 5.89 -5.21
C LYS A 47 6.41 5.10 -4.26
N LEU A 48 6.36 5.48 -2.98
CA LEU A 48 5.50 4.86 -1.97
C LEU A 48 4.08 5.42 -2.07
N ASN A 49 3.12 4.53 -1.81
CA ASN A 49 1.71 4.85 -1.71
C ASN A 49 1.22 4.62 -0.28
N THR A 50 0.20 5.39 0.11
CA THR A 50 -0.53 5.20 1.36
C THR A 50 -1.85 4.50 1.10
N TYR A 51 -2.14 3.46 1.87
CA TYR A 51 -3.40 2.74 1.82
C TYR A 51 -4.04 2.83 3.20
N ALA A 52 -5.25 3.38 3.24
CA ALA A 52 -6.02 3.37 4.46
C ALA A 52 -6.45 1.93 4.75
N GLY A 53 -6.09 1.44 5.93
CA GLY A 53 -6.62 0.21 6.48
C GLY A 53 -8.13 0.26 6.69
N SER A 54 -8.65 -0.71 7.45
CA SER A 54 -10.06 -0.69 7.84
C SER A 54 -10.44 0.67 8.43
N PRO A 55 -11.61 1.24 8.06
CA PRO A 55 -12.06 2.54 8.58
C PRO A 55 -12.25 2.56 10.10
N TYR A 56 -12.24 1.39 10.74
CA TYR A 56 -12.36 1.24 12.19
C TYR A 56 -11.04 1.01 12.91
N SER A 57 -9.94 0.72 12.20
CA SER A 57 -8.67 0.32 12.83
C SER A 57 -7.66 1.45 12.94
N GLY A 58 -7.85 2.57 12.25
CA GLY A 58 -6.90 3.69 12.27
C GLY A 58 -5.49 3.31 11.78
N VAL A 59 -5.39 2.20 11.03
CA VAL A 59 -4.13 1.68 10.51
C VAL A 59 -3.90 2.21 9.12
N ILE A 60 -2.67 2.63 8.81
CA ILE A 60 -2.27 3.09 7.49
C ILE A 60 -1.12 2.23 7.02
N TYR A 61 -1.24 1.68 5.83
CA TYR A 61 -0.15 0.98 5.17
C TYR A 61 0.61 1.94 4.28
N VAL A 62 1.93 1.97 4.43
CA VAL A 62 2.83 2.75 3.57
C VAL A 62 3.74 1.79 2.84
N GLY A 63 3.71 1.79 1.51
CA GLY A 63 4.46 0.82 0.73
C GLY A 63 4.18 0.87 -0.77
N ARG A 64 4.59 -0.17 -1.49
CA ARG A 64 4.30 -0.35 -2.91
C ARG A 64 3.48 -1.60 -3.16
N GLU A 65 2.56 -1.51 -4.12
CA GLU A 65 1.82 -2.65 -4.63
C GLU A 65 2.74 -3.61 -5.39
N TRP A 66 2.57 -4.91 -5.15
CA TRP A 66 3.34 -5.95 -5.85
C TRP A 66 3.12 -5.96 -7.37
N CYS A 67 1.99 -5.45 -7.87
CA CYS A 67 1.73 -5.34 -9.30
C CYS A 67 2.52 -4.20 -9.98
N THR A 68 3.25 -3.38 -9.20
CA THR A 68 4.12 -2.31 -9.73
C THR A 68 5.55 -2.78 -10.00
N ILE A 69 5.82 -4.08 -9.83
CA ILE A 69 7.10 -4.68 -10.21
C ILE A 69 7.21 -4.66 -11.73
N GLU A 70 8.29 -4.07 -12.24
CA GLU A 70 8.56 -4.02 -13.67
C GLU A 70 9.17 -5.34 -14.18
N ASP A 71 9.04 -5.64 -15.47
CA ASP A 71 9.49 -6.91 -16.07
C ASP A 71 10.98 -7.22 -15.83
N HIS A 72 11.81 -6.18 -15.64
CA HIS A 72 13.24 -6.31 -15.42
C HIS A 72 13.63 -6.28 -13.92
N GLU A 73 12.67 -6.06 -13.03
CA GLU A 73 12.87 -5.97 -11.60
C GLU A 73 12.59 -7.34 -10.94
N THR A 74 13.57 -7.86 -10.20
CA THR A 74 13.35 -9.06 -9.39
C THR A 74 12.60 -8.71 -8.10
N GLY A 75 11.83 -9.65 -7.54
CA GLY A 75 11.15 -9.44 -6.27
C GLY A 75 12.08 -9.07 -5.10
N LEU A 76 13.35 -9.46 -5.14
CA LEU A 76 14.34 -9.04 -4.14
C LEU A 76 14.76 -7.57 -4.33
N GLN A 77 14.97 -7.13 -5.57
CA GLN A 77 15.27 -5.72 -5.88
C GLN A 77 14.09 -4.83 -5.50
N PHE A 78 12.87 -5.26 -5.82
CA PHE A 78 11.66 -4.56 -5.41
C PHE A 78 11.60 -4.36 -3.89
N LYS A 79 11.75 -5.42 -3.09
CA LYS A 79 11.72 -5.32 -1.62
C LYS A 79 12.79 -4.36 -1.09
N LYS A 80 14.03 -4.48 -1.59
CA LYS A 80 15.13 -3.59 -1.19
C LYS A 80 14.87 -2.13 -1.58
N SER A 81 14.27 -1.89 -2.75
CA SER A 81 13.91 -0.53 -3.18
C SER A 81 12.87 0.08 -2.25
N VAL A 82 11.82 -0.68 -1.91
CA VAL A 82 10.77 -0.25 -0.98
C VAL A 82 11.32 0.00 0.42
N GLU A 83 12.17 -0.90 0.93
CA GLU A 83 12.81 -0.72 2.24
C GLU A 83 13.72 0.53 2.28
N ALA A 84 14.44 0.80 1.19
CA ALA A 84 15.25 2.01 1.07
C ALA A 84 14.38 3.27 1.06
N ASP A 85 13.32 3.29 0.24
CA ASP A 85 12.38 4.41 0.17
C ASP A 85 11.70 4.66 1.54
N ILE A 86 11.30 3.60 2.25
CA ILE A 86 10.71 3.68 3.59
C ILE A 86 11.72 4.23 4.59
N ARG A 87 12.96 3.72 4.57
CA ARG A 87 14.01 4.21 5.48
C ARG A 87 14.34 5.68 5.22
N ASP A 88 14.44 6.08 3.97
CA ASP A 88 14.74 7.46 3.58
C ASP A 88 13.59 8.39 4.00
N PHE A 89 12.36 7.88 4.00
CA PHE A 89 11.17 8.62 4.41
C PHE A 89 11.00 8.75 5.93
N PHE A 90 11.15 7.66 6.70
CA PHE A 90 11.00 7.68 8.16
C PHE A 90 12.30 8.03 8.90
N GLY A 91 13.44 8.05 8.21
CA GLY A 91 14.76 8.24 8.82
C GLY A 91 15.25 7.05 9.67
N GLN A 92 14.54 5.91 9.64
CA GLN A 92 14.86 4.71 10.41
C GLN A 92 14.43 3.44 9.69
N ASP A 93 15.06 2.31 10.05
CA ASP A 93 14.67 1.00 9.52
C ASP A 93 13.33 0.55 10.12
N MET A 94 12.36 0.31 9.24
CA MET A 94 11.02 -0.17 9.61
C MET A 94 10.85 -1.65 9.23
N ASN A 95 10.03 -2.38 9.99
CA ASN A 95 9.76 -3.80 9.71
C ASN A 95 8.77 -3.94 8.54
N CYS A 96 9.31 -4.04 7.32
CA CYS A 96 8.50 -4.21 6.12
C CYS A 96 7.96 -5.63 5.99
N ARG A 97 6.65 -5.74 5.69
CA ARG A 97 5.95 -7.02 5.51
C ARG A 97 5.01 -6.95 4.31
N ILE A 98 4.59 -8.13 3.88
CA ILE A 98 3.53 -8.25 2.88
C ILE A 98 2.19 -8.12 3.60
N TRP A 99 1.41 -7.12 3.22
CA TRP A 99 0.05 -6.88 3.69
C TRP A 99 -0.93 -7.24 2.58
N LYS A 100 -2.01 -7.94 2.95
CA LYS A 100 -3.11 -8.28 2.03
C LYS A 100 -4.36 -7.59 2.55
N GLU A 101 -4.80 -6.53 1.87
CA GLU A 101 -6.14 -6.01 2.12
C GLU A 101 -7.15 -6.84 1.33
N GLY A 102 -7.89 -7.67 2.05
CA GLY A 102 -9.07 -8.35 1.53
C GLY A 102 -10.29 -7.53 1.86
N TYR A 103 -10.65 -6.53 1.04
CA TYR A 103 -12.00 -5.96 1.12
C TYR A 103 -12.98 -6.92 0.46
N TYR A 104 -13.72 -7.67 1.29
CA TYR A 104 -14.92 -8.40 0.90
C TYR A 104 -16.13 -7.65 1.47
N ASN A 105 -16.74 -6.78 0.67
CA ASN A 105 -18.13 -6.38 0.89
C ASN A 105 -18.95 -7.19 -0.11
N GLY A 106 -19.56 -8.27 0.39
CA GLY A 106 -20.56 -9.05 -0.34
C GLY A 106 -21.83 -8.25 -0.62
#